data_AF-A0A7U9SUL1-F1
#
_entry.id   AF-A0A7U9SUL1-F1
#
_cell.length_a   1.000
_cell.length_b   1.000
_cell.length_c   1.000
_cell.angle_alpha   90.00
_cell.angle_beta   90.00
_cell.angle_gamma   90.00
#
_symmetry.space_group_name_H-M   'P 1'
#
loop_
_entity.id
_entity.type
_entity.pdbx_description
1 polymer ?
#
loop_
_entity_poly.entity_id
_entity_poly.type
_entity_poly.pdbx_seq_one_letter_code
_entity_poly.pdbx_strand_id
1 'polypeptide(L)'
;MTIGINCGHTASGPGYGAVGIIKESEHTRLVGQALMGLLRSAGVAVVDCTIDSSDTQNEYLAAAVALANRQDLDWFISIHFNASKTHAGHGVEVYTYEGRQYQDALDVCANLEGLGFANRGVKAGSGLYVIRKTKAKSMLIEVCFCDNQEDVSLYQGIGVQGIAGAIYKGIYKEVVLPSVQFPAAEKHDPTREEFIEFVGNIAQRDWIERRLVLPSVVTAQAIKESGFGTSELAVNANALFGIKQNGWTGRVYVKDAVEQNVDGSYRTDKNVLWRAYDSWEQSILDHNTYLSERKIGNQTEPNWKNVIGCGDYILAVQYLQNAQLPYATSKTYEESLIRDYIEKYNLAQYDPVGDEMAPDGYLWVVQAGAYKSLDNAKVLQRGLEKMGVISLIKKYAEQM
;
A
#
# COMPACT_ATOMS: atom_id res chain seq x y z
N MET A 1 3.55 -5.53 9.87
CA MET A 1 4.63 -6.36 9.31
C MET A 1 5.88 -5.51 9.18
N THR A 2 7.04 -6.02 9.60
CA THR A 2 8.35 -5.37 9.52
C THR A 2 9.32 -6.24 8.72
N ILE A 3 9.91 -5.69 7.66
CA ILE A 3 10.81 -6.42 6.76
C ILE A 3 12.18 -5.76 6.70
N GLY A 4 13.24 -6.54 6.91
CA GLY A 4 14.62 -6.14 6.63
C GLY A 4 15.03 -6.48 5.20
N ILE A 5 15.48 -5.50 4.44
CA ILE A 5 15.98 -5.71 3.06
C ILE A 5 17.50 -5.52 3.06
N ASN A 6 18.25 -6.51 2.60
CA ASN A 6 19.67 -6.38 2.30
C ASN A 6 19.87 -6.38 0.77
N CYS A 7 20.34 -5.28 0.21
CA CYS A 7 20.90 -5.32 -1.14
C CYS A 7 22.25 -6.03 -1.02
N GLY A 8 22.34 -7.24 -1.59
CA GLY A 8 23.53 -8.07 -1.50
C GLY A 8 24.78 -7.33 -1.98
N HIS A 9 25.92 -7.68 -1.38
CA HIS A 9 27.24 -7.14 -1.68
C HIS A 9 27.48 -5.67 -1.29
N THR A 10 28.75 -5.31 -1.18
CA THR A 10 29.19 -3.92 -1.01
C THR A 10 29.14 -3.17 -2.34
N ALA A 11 28.98 -1.84 -2.28
CA ALA A 11 29.02 -0.98 -3.46
C ALA A 11 30.46 -0.81 -3.96
N SER A 12 31.42 -0.91 -3.03
CA SER A 12 32.85 -0.83 -3.29
C SER A 12 33.64 -1.60 -2.23
N GLY A 13 34.84 -2.05 -2.61
CA GLY A 13 35.71 -2.81 -1.73
C GLY A 13 35.37 -4.30 -1.68
N PRO A 14 35.92 -5.04 -0.71
CA PRO A 14 35.66 -6.46 -0.52
C PRO A 14 34.17 -6.82 -0.46
N GLY A 15 33.79 -7.93 -1.11
CA GLY A 15 32.42 -8.42 -1.14
C GLY A 15 31.50 -7.71 -2.12
N TYR A 16 32.01 -7.17 -3.23
CA TYR A 16 31.23 -6.43 -4.24
C TYR A 16 30.44 -7.30 -5.25
N GLY A 17 30.46 -8.63 -5.09
CA GLY A 17 29.71 -9.56 -5.92
C GLY A 17 30.32 -9.86 -7.29
N ALA A 18 29.54 -10.51 -8.14
CA ALA A 18 29.94 -10.87 -9.49
C ALA A 18 29.86 -9.67 -10.47
N VAL A 19 30.74 -9.69 -11.47
CA VAL A 19 30.69 -8.80 -12.63
C VAL A 19 30.51 -9.66 -13.86
N GLY A 20 29.27 -9.72 -14.34
CA GLY A 20 28.93 -10.33 -15.62
C GLY A 20 28.69 -9.27 -16.68
N ILE A 21 27.64 -9.46 -17.46
CA ILE A 21 27.13 -8.46 -18.42
C ILE A 21 26.61 -7.24 -17.65
N ILE A 22 26.03 -7.48 -16.46
CA ILE A 22 25.70 -6.45 -15.48
C ILE A 22 26.47 -6.71 -14.18
N LYS A 23 26.67 -5.65 -13.38
CA LYS A 23 27.33 -5.74 -12.07
C LYS A 23 26.31 -6.11 -11.01
N GLU A 24 26.50 -7.24 -10.35
CA GLU A 24 25.55 -7.71 -9.35
C GLU A 24 25.28 -6.65 -8.26
N SER A 25 26.33 -6.08 -7.65
CA SER A 25 26.20 -5.07 -6.58
C SER A 25 25.43 -3.81 -6.98
N GLU A 26 25.45 -3.41 -8.25
CA GLU A 26 24.67 -2.27 -8.74
C GLU A 26 23.19 -2.64 -8.85
N HIS A 27 22.90 -3.81 -9.43
CA HIS A 27 21.53 -4.23 -9.71
C HIS A 27 20.79 -4.76 -8.48
N THR A 28 21.50 -5.33 -7.49
CA THR A 28 20.90 -5.64 -6.18
C THR A 28 20.37 -4.39 -5.50
N ARG A 29 21.09 -3.26 -5.60
CA ARG A 29 20.65 -1.96 -5.06
C ARG A 29 19.46 -1.40 -5.82
N LEU A 30 19.49 -1.43 -7.15
CA LEU A 30 18.37 -0.95 -7.96
C LEU A 30 17.07 -1.69 -7.63
N VAL A 31 17.10 -3.04 -7.62
CA VAL A 31 15.91 -3.85 -7.31
C VAL A 31 15.53 -3.72 -5.84
N GLY A 32 16.49 -3.77 -4.92
CA GLY A 32 16.25 -3.65 -3.48
C GLY A 32 15.61 -2.31 -3.12
N GLN A 33 16.09 -1.19 -3.67
CA GLN A 33 15.49 0.14 -3.45
C GLN A 33 14.08 0.25 -4.01
N ALA A 34 13.82 -0.28 -5.21
CA ALA A 34 12.47 -0.33 -5.77
C ALA A 34 11.52 -1.16 -4.90
N LEU A 35 11.94 -2.34 -4.44
CA LEU A 35 11.17 -3.19 -3.55
C LEU A 35 10.88 -2.52 -2.20
N MET A 36 11.88 -1.87 -1.60
CA MET A 36 11.70 -1.09 -0.37
C MET A 36 10.67 0.03 -0.57
N GLY A 37 10.66 0.68 -1.74
CA GLY A 37 9.66 1.69 -2.11
C GLY A 37 8.25 1.12 -2.14
N LEU A 38 8.04 0.03 -2.88
CA LEU A 38 6.74 -0.65 -2.98
C LEU A 38 6.21 -1.08 -1.61
N LEU A 39 7.05 -1.70 -0.78
CA LEU A 39 6.69 -2.13 0.57
C LEU A 39 6.31 -0.95 1.47
N ARG A 40 7.08 0.14 1.45
CA ARG A 40 6.76 1.36 2.23
C ARG A 40 5.45 2.00 1.77
N SER A 41 5.21 2.07 0.47
CA SER A 41 3.95 2.58 -0.09
C SER A 41 2.75 1.74 0.33
N ALA A 42 2.94 0.44 0.56
CA ALA A 42 1.94 -0.48 1.08
C ALA A 42 1.80 -0.45 2.63
N GLY A 43 2.45 0.50 3.32
CA GLY A 43 2.39 0.61 4.78
C GLY A 43 3.25 -0.40 5.55
N VAL A 44 4.12 -1.15 4.88
CA VAL A 44 5.07 -2.08 5.54
C VAL A 44 6.22 -1.29 6.15
N ALA A 45 6.56 -1.60 7.40
CA ALA A 45 7.76 -1.05 8.03
C ALA A 45 9.00 -1.72 7.42
N VAL A 46 9.86 -0.93 6.78
CA VAL A 46 11.04 -1.46 6.05
C VAL A 46 12.33 -0.99 6.71
N VAL A 47 13.17 -1.94 7.09
CA VAL A 47 14.53 -1.70 7.61
C VAL A 47 15.54 -1.98 6.51
N ASP A 48 16.34 -0.97 6.15
CA ASP A 48 17.44 -1.17 5.21
C ASP A 48 18.66 -1.76 5.94
N CYS A 49 19.02 -2.99 5.56
CA CYS A 49 20.15 -3.75 6.08
C CYS A 49 21.35 -3.76 5.10
N THR A 50 21.36 -2.87 4.11
CA THR A 50 22.42 -2.77 3.09
C THR A 50 23.72 -2.20 3.69
N ILE A 51 24.85 -2.73 3.24
CA ILE A 51 26.19 -2.28 3.65
C ILE A 51 26.97 -1.93 2.37
N ASP A 52 27.36 -0.67 2.23
CA ASP A 52 28.01 -0.20 0.99
C ASP A 52 29.53 -0.38 0.96
N SER A 53 30.17 -0.57 2.11
CA SER A 53 31.61 -0.82 2.19
C SER A 53 31.98 -1.54 3.48
N SER A 54 33.07 -2.32 3.44
CA SER A 54 33.65 -3.05 4.56
C SER A 54 35.08 -3.47 4.23
N ASP A 55 35.93 -3.68 5.24
CA ASP A 55 37.32 -4.10 5.03
C ASP A 55 37.43 -5.59 4.64
N THR A 56 36.41 -6.41 4.92
CA THR A 56 36.36 -7.81 4.49
C THR A 56 34.94 -8.28 4.15
N GLN A 57 34.83 -9.33 3.34
CA GLN A 57 33.54 -9.97 3.06
C GLN A 57 32.83 -10.47 4.32
N ASN A 58 33.56 -11.00 5.30
CA ASN A 58 32.98 -11.51 6.54
C ASN A 58 32.39 -10.40 7.41
N GLU A 59 33.05 -9.25 7.46
CA GLU A 59 32.58 -8.08 8.19
C GLU A 59 31.31 -7.49 7.57
N TYR A 60 31.25 -7.38 6.24
CA TYR A 60 30.03 -7.01 5.53
C TYR A 60 28.86 -7.93 5.92
N LEU A 61 29.05 -9.25 5.81
CA LEU A 61 28.00 -10.23 6.11
C LEU A 61 27.56 -10.15 7.58
N ALA A 62 28.52 -9.97 8.51
CA ALA A 62 28.25 -9.80 9.93
C ALA A 62 27.48 -8.50 10.22
N ALA A 63 27.83 -7.40 9.57
CA ALA A 63 27.19 -6.09 9.74
C ALA A 63 25.74 -6.08 9.25
N ALA A 64 25.47 -6.66 8.08
CA ALA A 64 24.11 -6.80 7.53
C ALA A 64 23.22 -7.62 8.47
N VAL A 65 23.72 -8.76 8.98
CA VAL A 65 23.02 -9.59 9.95
C VAL A 65 22.84 -8.88 11.30
N ALA A 66 23.83 -8.10 11.74
CA ALA A 66 23.71 -7.33 12.98
C ALA A 66 22.64 -6.23 12.87
N LEU A 67 22.48 -5.58 11.72
CA LEU A 67 21.36 -4.66 11.47
C LEU A 67 20.02 -5.38 11.58
N ALA A 68 19.87 -6.52 10.89
CA ALA A 68 18.65 -7.31 10.92
C ALA A 68 18.30 -7.79 12.34
N ASN A 69 19.27 -8.35 13.06
CA ASN A 69 19.07 -8.97 14.38
C ASN A 69 18.87 -7.99 15.53
N ARG A 70 19.07 -6.68 15.30
CA ARG A 70 18.73 -5.60 16.24
C ARG A 70 17.24 -5.25 16.20
N GLN A 71 16.52 -5.73 15.20
CA GLN A 71 15.11 -5.47 14.96
C GLN A 71 14.31 -6.74 15.20
N ASP A 72 13.01 -6.58 15.47
CA ASP A 72 12.05 -7.68 15.48
C ASP A 72 11.41 -7.78 14.09
N LEU A 73 12.07 -8.50 13.18
CA LEU A 73 11.65 -8.62 11.78
C LEU A 73 10.76 -9.84 11.57
N ASP A 74 9.68 -9.68 10.81
CA ASP A 74 8.89 -10.79 10.28
C ASP A 74 9.67 -11.52 9.16
N TRP A 75 10.42 -10.76 8.37
CA TRP A 75 11.24 -11.25 7.27
C TRP A 75 12.56 -10.49 7.15
N PHE A 76 13.63 -11.23 6.84
CA PHE A 76 14.86 -10.70 6.27
C PHE A 76 15.02 -11.21 4.83
N ILE A 77 15.22 -10.32 3.88
CA ILE A 77 15.26 -10.64 2.45
C ILE A 77 16.54 -10.05 1.86
N SER A 78 17.40 -10.92 1.34
CA SER A 78 18.64 -10.54 0.66
C SER A 78 18.44 -10.61 -0.85
N ILE A 79 18.69 -9.53 -1.58
CA ILE A 79 18.56 -9.49 -3.05
C ILE A 79 19.93 -9.70 -3.69
N HIS A 80 20.01 -10.65 -4.64
CA HIS A 80 21.23 -11.08 -5.33
C HIS A 80 20.97 -11.36 -6.82
N PHE A 81 22.05 -11.46 -7.59
CA PHE A 81 22.02 -11.96 -8.97
C PHE A 81 23.10 -13.03 -9.12
N ASN A 82 22.72 -14.15 -9.73
CA ASN A 82 23.58 -15.31 -9.78
C ASN A 82 24.67 -15.17 -10.84
N ALA A 83 25.64 -16.07 -10.81
CA ALA A 83 26.63 -16.24 -11.86
C ALA A 83 27.05 -17.71 -11.97
N SER A 84 27.48 -18.13 -13.14
CA SER A 84 27.92 -19.51 -13.38
C SER A 84 29.24 -19.55 -14.13
N LYS A 85 30.10 -20.53 -13.82
CA LYS A 85 31.43 -20.65 -14.45
C LYS A 85 31.40 -20.74 -15.98
N THR A 86 30.32 -21.30 -16.54
CA THR A 86 30.13 -21.47 -17.98
C THR A 86 29.18 -20.42 -18.58
N HIS A 87 28.68 -19.47 -17.78
CA HIS A 87 27.71 -18.44 -18.19
C HIS A 87 26.39 -19.00 -18.79
N ALA A 88 26.12 -20.29 -18.56
CA ALA A 88 24.96 -21.02 -19.08
C ALA A 88 23.84 -21.19 -18.04
N GLY A 89 24.14 -20.91 -16.76
CA GLY A 89 23.11 -20.81 -15.73
C GLY A 89 22.16 -19.67 -16.07
N HIS A 90 20.86 -19.92 -15.91
CA HIS A 90 19.79 -18.96 -16.17
C HIS A 90 18.61 -19.29 -15.26
N GLY A 91 17.77 -18.29 -15.00
CA GLY A 91 16.56 -18.38 -14.19
C GLY A 91 16.69 -17.89 -12.75
N VAL A 92 15.56 -17.91 -12.06
CA VAL A 92 15.39 -17.47 -10.66
C VAL A 92 15.58 -18.63 -9.68
N GLU A 93 16.22 -18.37 -8.54
CA GLU A 93 16.21 -19.26 -7.37
C GLU A 93 16.14 -18.51 -6.05
N VAL A 94 15.57 -19.15 -5.03
CA VAL A 94 15.49 -18.57 -3.68
C VAL A 94 16.11 -19.53 -2.68
N TYR A 95 17.00 -19.02 -1.83
CA TYR A 95 17.65 -19.78 -0.78
C TYR A 95 17.02 -19.49 0.58
N THR A 96 16.64 -20.54 1.30
CA THR A 96 16.08 -20.45 2.66
C THR A 96 16.84 -21.38 3.61
N TYR A 97 16.68 -21.19 4.93
CA TYR A 97 17.30 -22.08 5.90
C TYR A 97 16.77 -23.51 5.71
N GLU A 98 17.67 -24.47 5.51
CA GLU A 98 17.39 -25.88 5.19
C GLU A 98 16.55 -26.11 3.91
N GLY A 99 16.36 -25.08 3.10
CA GLY A 99 15.50 -25.16 1.91
C GLY A 99 14.03 -25.25 2.26
N ARG A 100 13.64 -24.69 3.42
CA ARG A 100 12.23 -24.56 3.83
C ARG A 100 11.42 -23.87 2.73
N GLN A 101 10.37 -24.55 2.31
CA GLN A 101 9.46 -24.13 1.26
C GLN A 101 8.43 -23.13 1.82
N TYR A 102 8.90 -21.94 2.20
CA TYR A 102 7.99 -20.87 2.60
C TYR A 102 7.14 -20.45 1.40
N GLN A 103 5.83 -20.29 1.60
CA GLN A 103 4.93 -19.91 0.51
C GLN A 103 5.39 -18.62 -0.17
N ASP A 104 5.83 -17.62 0.61
CA ASP A 104 6.32 -16.35 0.08
C ASP A 104 7.54 -16.55 -0.86
N ALA A 105 8.43 -17.50 -0.55
CA ALA A 105 9.59 -17.82 -1.38
C ALA A 105 9.20 -18.59 -2.66
N LEU A 106 8.21 -19.49 -2.56
CA LEU A 106 7.63 -20.17 -3.72
C LEU A 106 6.97 -19.17 -4.66
N ASP A 107 6.22 -18.22 -4.11
CA ASP A 107 5.49 -17.22 -4.88
C ASP A 107 6.45 -16.22 -5.55
N VAL A 108 7.58 -15.86 -4.90
CA VAL A 108 8.65 -15.09 -5.54
C VAL A 108 9.18 -15.82 -6.79
N CYS A 109 9.50 -17.11 -6.68
CA CYS A 109 9.94 -17.90 -7.82
C CYS A 109 8.87 -17.96 -8.93
N ALA A 110 7.61 -18.23 -8.56
CA ALA A 110 6.50 -18.33 -9.51
C ALA A 110 6.19 -17.00 -10.20
N ASN A 111 6.27 -15.88 -9.47
CA ASN A 111 6.01 -14.56 -10.04
C ASN A 111 7.11 -14.13 -11.02
N LEU A 112 8.38 -14.41 -10.71
CA LEU A 112 9.49 -14.15 -11.63
C LEU A 112 9.44 -15.11 -12.82
N GLU A 113 9.04 -16.37 -12.64
CA GLU A 113 8.73 -17.29 -13.74
C GLU A 113 7.64 -16.75 -14.66
N GLY A 114 6.58 -16.16 -14.10
CA GLY A 114 5.51 -15.50 -14.86
C GLY A 114 5.99 -14.32 -15.71
N LEU A 115 7.17 -13.77 -15.44
CA LEU A 115 7.83 -12.76 -16.28
C LEU A 115 8.75 -13.37 -17.36
N GLY A 116 8.92 -14.68 -17.38
CA GLY A 116 9.68 -15.42 -18.40
C GLY A 116 10.99 -16.06 -17.93
N PHE A 117 11.39 -15.88 -16.66
CA PHE A 117 12.60 -16.53 -16.14
C PHE A 117 12.38 -18.03 -15.92
N ALA A 118 13.41 -18.84 -16.10
CA ALA A 118 13.34 -20.25 -15.73
C ALA A 118 13.21 -20.41 -14.20
N ASN A 119 12.22 -21.15 -13.71
CA ASN A 119 12.04 -21.39 -12.28
C ASN A 119 12.94 -22.53 -11.80
N ARG A 120 13.88 -22.21 -10.90
CA ARG A 120 14.81 -23.21 -10.33
C ARG A 120 14.46 -23.56 -8.88
N GLY A 121 13.35 -23.03 -8.37
CA GLY A 121 12.74 -23.34 -7.09
C GLY A 121 13.49 -22.82 -5.86
N VAL A 122 13.02 -23.25 -4.70
CA VAL A 122 13.59 -22.91 -3.40
C VAL A 122 14.64 -23.95 -3.00
N LYS A 123 15.82 -23.50 -2.60
CA LYS A 123 17.01 -24.31 -2.32
C LYS A 123 17.54 -24.13 -0.90
N ALA A 124 18.32 -25.10 -0.45
CA ALA A 124 18.94 -25.06 0.87
C ALA A 124 20.06 -24.02 0.93
N GLY A 125 19.82 -22.95 1.70
CA GLY A 125 20.71 -21.82 1.93
C GLY A 125 21.45 -21.85 3.27
N SER A 126 21.41 -22.96 4.03
CA SER A 126 22.00 -23.03 5.38
C SER A 126 23.51 -22.75 5.42
N GLY A 127 24.21 -22.86 4.28
CA GLY A 127 25.61 -22.46 4.16
C GLY A 127 25.83 -20.95 4.02
N LEU A 128 24.81 -20.20 3.60
CA LEU A 128 24.88 -18.76 3.37
C LEU A 128 24.82 -18.02 4.71
N TYR A 129 25.78 -17.13 4.95
CA TYR A 129 25.94 -16.48 6.25
C TYR A 129 24.67 -15.72 6.67
N VAL A 130 24.11 -14.91 5.77
CA VAL A 130 22.93 -14.07 6.03
C VAL A 130 21.66 -14.89 6.30
N ILE A 131 21.56 -16.10 5.73
CA ILE A 131 20.46 -17.03 6.02
C ILE A 131 20.67 -17.72 7.36
N ARG A 132 21.88 -18.20 7.62
CA ARG A 132 22.19 -18.99 8.83
C ARG A 132 22.23 -18.15 10.10
N LYS A 133 22.64 -16.88 10.02
CA LYS A 133 22.92 -16.04 11.19
C LYS A 133 21.83 -15.02 11.50
N THR A 134 20.83 -14.86 10.64
CA THR A 134 19.66 -14.03 10.93
C THR A 134 18.68 -14.77 11.84
N LYS A 135 18.14 -14.07 12.85
CA LYS A 135 17.18 -14.61 13.81
C LYS A 135 15.77 -14.71 13.24
N ALA A 136 15.39 -13.70 12.45
CA ALA A 136 14.12 -13.64 11.75
C ALA A 136 14.01 -14.70 10.65
N LYS A 137 12.79 -14.95 10.15
CA LYS A 137 12.56 -15.73 8.93
C LYS A 137 13.36 -15.09 7.79
N SER A 138 14.15 -15.87 7.05
CA SER A 138 15.11 -15.32 6.08
C SER A 138 15.08 -16.01 4.72
N MET A 139 15.17 -15.23 3.65
CA MET A 139 15.40 -15.72 2.28
C MET A 139 16.45 -14.88 1.57
N LEU A 140 17.13 -15.49 0.59
CA LEU A 140 18.02 -14.83 -0.34
C LEU A 140 17.53 -15.13 -1.75
N ILE A 141 17.26 -14.09 -2.51
CA ILE A 141 16.67 -14.18 -3.84
C ILE A 141 17.77 -13.94 -4.86
N GLU A 142 18.07 -14.96 -5.67
CA GLU A 142 18.85 -14.83 -6.89
C GLU A 142 17.88 -14.50 -8.02
N VAL A 143 17.77 -13.22 -8.38
CA VAL A 143 16.75 -12.70 -9.31
C VAL A 143 16.88 -13.35 -10.69
N CYS A 144 18.08 -13.33 -11.24
CA CYS A 144 18.49 -14.01 -12.47
C CYS A 144 20.03 -14.08 -12.53
N PHE A 145 20.61 -14.65 -13.58
CA PHE A 145 22.06 -14.74 -13.76
C PHE A 145 22.61 -13.47 -14.43
N CYS A 146 23.45 -12.71 -13.72
CA CYS A 146 24.05 -11.45 -14.21
C CYS A 146 25.05 -11.64 -15.36
N ASP A 147 25.46 -12.88 -15.62
CA ASP A 147 26.43 -13.29 -16.62
C ASP A 147 25.83 -14.09 -17.78
N ASN A 148 24.50 -14.24 -17.82
CA ASN A 148 23.79 -14.91 -18.90
C ASN A 148 23.03 -13.89 -19.78
N GLN A 149 23.25 -13.94 -21.10
CA GLN A 149 22.72 -12.94 -22.02
C GLN A 149 21.19 -12.95 -22.10
N GLU A 150 20.54 -14.11 -22.03
CA GLU A 150 19.08 -14.22 -22.13
C GLU A 150 18.42 -13.65 -20.87
N ASP A 151 18.90 -14.06 -19.69
CA ASP A 151 18.42 -13.54 -18.40
C ASP A 151 18.60 -12.02 -18.29
N VAL A 152 19.76 -11.48 -18.68
CA VAL A 152 20.03 -10.04 -18.61
C VAL A 152 19.16 -9.27 -19.59
N SER A 153 18.97 -9.77 -20.81
CA SER A 153 18.10 -9.12 -21.81
C SER A 153 16.64 -9.10 -21.34
N LEU A 154 16.17 -10.20 -20.77
CA LEU A 154 14.83 -10.29 -20.20
C LEU A 154 14.66 -9.34 -19.00
N TYR A 155 15.61 -9.36 -18.06
CA TYR A 155 15.65 -8.45 -16.91
C TYR A 155 15.60 -6.97 -17.33
N GLN A 156 16.40 -6.57 -18.32
CA GLN A 156 16.43 -5.20 -18.82
C GLN A 156 15.12 -4.82 -19.53
N GLY A 157 14.53 -5.76 -20.28
CA GLY A 157 13.24 -5.56 -20.96
C GLY A 157 12.06 -5.40 -20.00
N ILE A 158 12.06 -6.15 -18.89
CA ILE A 158 11.07 -6.02 -17.81
C ILE A 158 11.29 -4.71 -17.03
N GLY A 159 12.56 -4.38 -16.77
CA GLY A 159 12.96 -3.23 -15.97
C GLY A 159 12.88 -3.47 -14.46
N VAL A 160 13.65 -2.67 -13.71
CA VAL A 160 13.81 -2.77 -12.25
C VAL A 160 12.47 -2.80 -11.50
N GLN A 161 11.52 -1.96 -11.92
CA GLN A 161 10.20 -1.87 -11.27
C GLN A 161 9.34 -3.12 -11.49
N GLY A 162 9.38 -3.73 -12.68
CA GLY A 162 8.65 -4.96 -12.95
C GLY A 162 9.17 -6.13 -12.11
N ILE A 163 10.50 -6.23 -11.97
CA ILE A 163 11.17 -7.23 -11.13
C ILE A 163 10.82 -7.03 -9.65
N ALA A 164 10.97 -5.81 -9.15
CA ALA A 164 10.60 -5.47 -7.77
C ALA A 164 9.12 -5.73 -7.50
N GLY A 165 8.24 -5.45 -8.46
CA GLY A 165 6.80 -5.75 -8.40
C GLY A 165 6.48 -7.24 -8.30
N ALA A 166 7.18 -8.09 -9.06
CA ALA A 166 7.01 -9.55 -8.97
C ALA A 166 7.46 -10.10 -7.61
N ILE A 167 8.59 -9.61 -7.09
CA ILE A 167 9.08 -9.96 -5.75
C ILE A 167 8.10 -9.47 -4.67
N TYR A 168 7.66 -8.21 -4.77
CA TYR A 168 6.67 -7.60 -3.88
C TYR A 168 5.39 -8.44 -3.80
N LYS A 169 4.81 -8.87 -4.92
CA LYS A 169 3.59 -9.72 -4.95
C LYS A 169 3.78 -11.08 -4.29
N GLY A 170 5.01 -11.59 -4.22
CA GLY A 170 5.32 -12.84 -3.52
C GLY A 170 5.41 -12.67 -2.01
N ILE A 171 5.75 -11.47 -1.53
CA ILE A 171 6.01 -11.16 -0.11
C ILE A 171 4.80 -10.49 0.54
N TYR A 172 4.23 -9.50 -0.14
CA TYR A 172 3.08 -8.74 0.32
C TYR A 172 1.85 -9.23 -0.43
N LYS A 173 1.08 -10.09 0.24
CA LYS A 173 -0.25 -10.46 -0.22
C LYS A 173 -1.22 -9.45 0.35
N GLU A 174 -1.65 -8.51 -0.48
CA GLU A 174 -2.85 -7.74 -0.17
C GLU A 174 -3.93 -8.73 0.28
N VAL A 175 -4.59 -8.43 1.40
CA VAL A 175 -5.83 -9.13 1.74
C VAL A 175 -6.75 -8.89 0.56
N VAL A 176 -6.92 -9.92 -0.28
CA VAL A 176 -7.78 -9.86 -1.45
C VAL A 176 -9.21 -9.72 -0.95
N LEU A 177 -9.65 -8.48 -0.77
CA LEU A 177 -11.03 -8.13 -1.09
C LEU A 177 -11.17 -8.36 -2.60
N PRO A 178 -12.23 -9.02 -3.07
CA PRO A 178 -12.39 -9.38 -4.47
C PRO A 178 -12.19 -8.14 -5.36
N SER A 179 -11.14 -8.17 -6.19
CA SER A 179 -10.83 -7.09 -7.12
C SER A 179 -11.89 -7.07 -8.23
N VAL A 180 -12.67 -6.00 -8.29
CA VAL A 180 -13.42 -5.63 -9.50
C VAL A 180 -12.38 -5.26 -10.57
N GLN A 181 -12.42 -5.91 -11.73
CA GLN A 181 -11.58 -5.53 -12.87
C GLN A 181 -11.98 -4.13 -13.34
N PHE A 182 -11.04 -3.18 -13.34
CA PHE A 182 -11.26 -1.88 -13.99
C PHE A 182 -10.83 -1.94 -15.47
N PRO A 183 -11.66 -1.48 -16.41
CA PRO A 183 -11.35 -1.48 -17.83
C PRO A 183 -10.33 -0.39 -18.21
N ALA A 184 -9.72 -0.55 -19.39
CA ALA A 184 -8.84 0.41 -20.02
C ALA A 184 -9.53 1.76 -20.28
N ALA A 185 -8.81 2.87 -20.01
CA ALA A 185 -9.24 4.27 -20.08
C ALA A 185 -10.56 4.57 -19.33
N GLU A 186 -10.49 5.36 -18.26
CA GLU A 186 -11.68 5.77 -17.50
C GLU A 186 -12.74 6.34 -18.44
N LYS A 187 -13.86 5.63 -18.55
CA LYS A 187 -14.98 6.05 -19.39
C LYS A 187 -15.68 7.17 -18.63
N HIS A 188 -15.42 8.43 -19.00
CA HIS A 188 -16.02 9.63 -18.40
C HIS A 188 -17.50 9.84 -18.79
N ASP A 189 -18.25 8.75 -18.87
CA ASP A 189 -19.70 8.73 -19.07
C ASP A 189 -20.30 7.52 -18.33
N PRO A 190 -20.07 7.38 -17.01
CA PRO A 190 -20.74 6.34 -16.22
C PRO A 190 -22.21 6.71 -16.00
N THR A 191 -23.04 5.70 -15.79
CA THR A 191 -24.34 5.92 -15.14
C THR A 191 -24.13 6.46 -13.72
N ARG A 192 -25.18 7.04 -13.12
CA ARG A 192 -25.08 7.58 -11.76
C ARG A 192 -24.73 6.49 -10.76
N GLU A 193 -25.32 5.31 -10.95
CA GLU A 193 -25.11 4.13 -10.12
C GLU A 193 -23.67 3.63 -10.23
N GLU A 194 -23.12 3.52 -11.45
CA GLU A 194 -21.72 3.15 -11.66
C GLU A 194 -20.76 4.16 -11.04
N PHE A 195 -21.05 5.47 -11.13
CA PHE A 195 -20.24 6.50 -10.50
C PHE A 195 -20.27 6.40 -8.97
N ILE A 196 -21.46 6.22 -8.38
CA ILE A 196 -21.63 6.04 -6.94
C ILE A 196 -20.87 4.81 -6.45
N GLU A 197 -20.99 3.68 -7.15
CA GLU A 197 -20.30 2.45 -6.80
C GLU A 197 -18.78 2.60 -6.89
N PHE A 198 -18.29 3.22 -7.97
CA PHE A 198 -16.86 3.46 -8.15
C PHE A 198 -16.27 4.31 -7.01
N VAL A 199 -16.86 5.47 -6.73
CA VAL A 199 -16.35 6.38 -5.69
C VAL A 199 -16.54 5.77 -4.30
N GLY A 200 -17.69 5.16 -4.03
CA GLY A 200 -18.02 4.55 -2.74
C GLY A 200 -17.06 3.44 -2.35
N ASN A 201 -16.71 2.56 -3.30
CA ASN A 201 -15.76 1.47 -3.06
C ASN A 201 -14.34 1.98 -2.78
N ILE A 202 -13.87 2.98 -3.52
CA ILE A 202 -12.55 3.58 -3.30
C ILE A 202 -12.51 4.31 -1.95
N ALA A 203 -13.54 5.09 -1.64
CA ALA A 203 -13.63 5.82 -0.39
C ALA A 203 -13.72 4.88 0.82
N GLN A 204 -14.43 3.75 0.69
CA GLN A 204 -14.49 2.71 1.71
C GLN A 204 -13.12 2.10 1.98
N ARG A 205 -12.38 1.72 0.94
CA ARG A 205 -11.01 1.21 1.08
C ARG A 205 -10.10 2.24 1.76
N ASP A 206 -10.16 3.48 1.31
CA ASP A 206 -9.36 4.56 1.86
C ASP A 206 -9.64 4.81 3.35
N TRP A 207 -10.91 4.71 3.74
CA TRP A 207 -11.32 4.80 5.14
C TRP A 207 -10.80 3.64 5.99
N ILE A 208 -10.79 2.41 5.46
CA ILE A 208 -10.23 1.24 6.15
C ILE A 208 -8.72 1.41 6.36
N GLU A 209 -8.01 1.91 5.36
CA GLU A 209 -6.55 2.02 5.36
C GLU A 209 -6.03 3.22 6.15
N ARG A 210 -6.65 4.38 5.98
CA ARG A 210 -6.14 5.67 6.49
C ARG A 210 -7.06 6.36 7.48
N ARG A 211 -8.32 5.89 7.62
CA ARG A 211 -9.34 6.43 8.54
C ARG A 211 -9.50 7.95 8.43
N LEU A 212 -9.48 8.49 7.21
CA LEU A 212 -9.55 9.92 6.97
C LEU A 212 -11.00 10.43 6.93
N VAL A 213 -11.70 10.31 5.80
CA VAL A 213 -13.03 10.90 5.62
C VAL A 213 -14.04 9.79 5.31
N LEU A 214 -15.20 9.86 5.96
CA LEU A 214 -16.20 8.80 5.92
C LEU A 214 -16.70 8.58 4.47
N PRO A 215 -16.85 7.32 4.00
CA PRO A 215 -17.12 7.03 2.58
C PRO A 215 -18.36 7.72 2.00
N SER A 216 -19.45 7.78 2.76
CA SER A 216 -20.68 8.47 2.36
C SER A 216 -20.47 9.95 2.10
N VAL A 217 -19.65 10.61 2.92
CA VAL A 217 -19.31 12.02 2.80
C VAL A 217 -18.46 12.26 1.55
N VAL A 218 -17.41 11.45 1.35
CA VAL A 218 -16.54 11.54 0.17
C VAL A 218 -17.35 11.35 -1.12
N THR A 219 -18.23 10.35 -1.13
CA THR A 219 -19.08 10.03 -2.28
C THR A 219 -20.06 11.16 -2.56
N ALA A 220 -20.70 11.74 -1.54
CA ALA A 220 -21.58 12.88 -1.68
C ALA A 220 -20.87 14.12 -2.23
N GLN A 221 -19.66 14.42 -1.74
CA GLN A 221 -18.83 15.51 -2.26
C GLN A 221 -18.46 15.26 -3.72
N ALA A 222 -18.01 14.07 -4.08
CA ALA A 222 -17.67 13.74 -5.46
C ALA A 222 -18.88 13.94 -6.39
N ILE A 223 -20.07 13.47 -5.99
CA ILE A 223 -21.30 13.66 -6.79
C ILE A 223 -21.59 15.16 -6.97
N LYS A 224 -21.58 15.93 -5.88
CA LYS A 224 -21.95 17.35 -5.87
C LYS A 224 -20.97 18.19 -6.69
N GLU A 225 -19.67 17.97 -6.50
CA GLU A 225 -18.62 18.79 -7.10
C GLU A 225 -18.37 18.44 -8.58
N SER A 226 -18.52 17.17 -8.96
CA SER A 226 -18.26 16.72 -10.33
C SER A 226 -19.51 16.53 -11.19
N GLY A 227 -20.71 16.59 -10.61
CA GLY A 227 -21.95 16.26 -11.32
C GLY A 227 -21.95 14.81 -11.80
N PHE A 228 -21.63 13.84 -10.93
CA PHE A 228 -21.45 12.43 -11.28
C PHE A 228 -20.33 12.20 -12.32
N GLY A 229 -19.22 12.91 -12.20
CA GLY A 229 -18.06 12.76 -13.09
C GLY A 229 -18.17 13.48 -14.42
N THR A 230 -19.24 14.22 -14.68
CA THR A 230 -19.51 14.86 -15.98
C THR A 230 -18.99 16.29 -16.11
N SER A 231 -18.54 16.90 -15.01
CA SER A 231 -17.95 18.25 -15.04
C SER A 231 -16.68 18.29 -15.91
N GLU A 232 -16.39 19.46 -16.49
CA GLU A 232 -15.18 19.65 -17.30
C GLU A 232 -13.88 19.24 -16.57
N LEU A 233 -13.78 19.54 -15.26
CA LEU A 233 -12.61 19.17 -14.47
C LEU A 233 -12.54 17.65 -14.25
N ALA A 234 -13.67 16.99 -14.05
CA ALA A 234 -13.73 15.54 -13.92
C ALA A 234 -13.38 14.82 -15.24
N VAL A 235 -13.84 15.33 -16.38
CA VAL A 235 -13.61 14.72 -17.70
C VAL A 235 -12.20 15.00 -18.24
N ASN A 236 -11.71 16.23 -18.11
CA ASN A 236 -10.46 16.65 -18.76
C ASN A 236 -9.24 16.60 -17.83
N ALA A 237 -9.46 16.57 -16.51
CA ALA A 237 -8.40 16.64 -15.51
C ALA A 237 -8.51 15.55 -14.43
N ASN A 238 -9.47 14.64 -14.54
CA ASN A 238 -9.81 13.63 -13.53
C ASN A 238 -10.06 14.21 -12.13
N ALA A 239 -10.41 15.50 -12.03
CA ALA A 239 -10.51 16.23 -10.77
C ALA A 239 -11.96 16.29 -10.30
N LEU A 240 -12.36 15.33 -9.46
CA LEU A 240 -13.74 15.19 -9.00
C LEU A 240 -14.17 16.29 -8.00
N PHE A 241 -13.23 16.90 -7.28
CA PHE A 241 -13.52 17.79 -6.15
C PHE A 241 -13.15 19.25 -6.39
N GLY A 242 -12.67 19.61 -7.59
CA GLY A 242 -12.35 21.00 -7.92
C GLY A 242 -11.31 21.65 -6.98
N ILE A 243 -10.20 20.97 -6.68
CA ILE A 243 -9.18 21.54 -5.77
C ILE A 243 -8.22 22.43 -6.57
N LYS A 244 -8.05 23.70 -6.15
CA LYS A 244 -7.07 24.62 -6.75
C LYS A 244 -5.62 24.23 -6.42
N GLN A 245 -4.68 24.62 -7.27
CA GLN A 245 -3.25 24.39 -7.05
C GLN A 245 -2.76 25.16 -5.82
N ASN A 246 -2.56 24.43 -4.72
CA ASN A 246 -2.20 24.96 -3.40
C ASN A 246 -0.95 24.26 -2.87
N GLY A 247 0.21 24.52 -3.47
CA GLY A 247 1.45 23.77 -3.19
C GLY A 247 1.50 22.38 -3.85
N TRP A 248 0.52 22.06 -4.70
CA TRP A 248 0.46 20.84 -5.48
C TRP A 248 1.57 20.80 -6.54
N THR A 249 2.31 19.70 -6.57
CA THR A 249 3.43 19.45 -7.48
C THR A 249 3.09 18.50 -8.63
N GLY A 250 1.89 17.93 -8.64
CA GLY A 250 1.42 17.07 -9.74
C GLY A 250 0.90 17.88 -10.93
N ARG A 251 0.18 17.20 -11.83
CA ARG A 251 -0.39 17.85 -13.03
C ARG A 251 -1.40 18.92 -12.67
N VAL A 252 -1.57 19.89 -13.56
CA VAL A 252 -2.52 20.99 -13.39
C VAL A 252 -3.36 21.16 -14.63
N TYR A 253 -4.59 21.66 -14.44
CA TYR A 253 -5.50 22.05 -15.51
C TYR A 253 -5.84 23.54 -15.35
N VAL A 254 -5.80 24.29 -16.45
CA VAL A 254 -6.06 25.73 -16.45
C VAL A 254 -7.52 25.96 -16.82
N LYS A 255 -8.28 26.60 -15.94
CA LYS A 255 -9.69 26.98 -16.18
C LYS A 255 -10.07 28.19 -15.36
N ASP A 256 -10.94 29.04 -15.89
CA ASP A 256 -11.53 30.16 -15.15
C ASP A 256 -12.33 29.68 -13.93
N ALA A 257 -12.17 30.36 -12.79
CA ALA A 257 -12.95 30.09 -11.57
C ALA A 257 -14.08 31.11 -11.43
N VAL A 258 -15.30 30.64 -11.21
CA VAL A 258 -16.44 31.50 -10.88
C VAL A 258 -16.61 31.49 -9.35
N GLU A 259 -16.45 32.66 -8.73
CA GLU A 259 -16.48 32.82 -7.27
C GLU A 259 -17.66 33.70 -6.86
N GLN A 260 -18.34 33.36 -5.77
CA GLN A 260 -19.38 34.21 -5.20
C GLN A 260 -18.75 35.18 -4.18
N ASN A 261 -18.99 36.48 -4.36
CA ASN A 261 -18.60 37.52 -3.42
C ASN A 261 -19.54 37.56 -2.21
N VAL A 262 -19.12 38.25 -1.15
CA VAL A 262 -19.87 38.38 0.11
C VAL A 262 -21.26 39.02 -0.08
N ASP A 263 -21.40 39.87 -1.10
CA ASP A 263 -22.66 40.52 -1.48
C ASP A 263 -23.59 39.64 -2.34
N GLY A 264 -23.17 38.42 -2.66
CA GLY A 264 -23.90 37.46 -3.49
C GLY A 264 -23.64 37.59 -5.00
N SER A 265 -22.92 38.62 -5.45
CA SER A 265 -22.50 38.76 -6.86
C SER A 265 -21.44 37.72 -7.25
N TYR A 266 -21.30 37.44 -8.54
CA TYR A 266 -20.28 36.51 -9.05
C TYR A 266 -19.13 37.26 -9.70
N ARG A 267 -17.90 36.78 -9.47
CA ARG A 267 -16.70 37.19 -10.22
C ARG A 267 -16.10 36.00 -10.96
N THR A 268 -15.32 36.29 -12.01
CA THR A 268 -14.58 35.29 -12.76
C THR A 268 -13.09 35.57 -12.68
N ASP A 269 -12.37 34.69 -11.98
CA ASP A 269 -10.92 34.72 -11.90
C ASP A 269 -10.37 33.92 -13.08
N LYS A 270 -9.63 34.57 -13.99
CA LYS A 270 -9.17 33.93 -15.23
C LYS A 270 -7.96 33.03 -15.03
N ASN A 271 -7.86 31.96 -15.82
CA ASN A 271 -6.71 31.06 -15.89
C ASN A 271 -6.28 30.50 -14.53
N VAL A 272 -7.24 30.15 -13.67
CA VAL A 272 -6.94 29.53 -12.37
C VAL A 272 -6.37 28.13 -12.59
N LEU A 273 -5.35 27.80 -11.81
CA LEU A 273 -4.71 26.50 -11.83
C LEU A 273 -5.44 25.55 -10.87
N TRP A 274 -5.95 24.45 -11.42
CA TRP A 274 -6.61 23.38 -10.69
C TRP A 274 -5.69 22.15 -10.64
N ARG A 275 -5.76 21.37 -9.57
CA ARG A 275 -5.09 20.07 -9.51
C ARG A 275 -5.69 19.16 -10.59
N ALA A 276 -4.83 18.41 -11.27
CA ALA A 276 -5.20 17.40 -12.25
C ALA A 276 -4.53 16.08 -11.90
N TYR A 277 -5.16 14.97 -12.27
CA TYR A 277 -4.83 13.64 -11.78
C TYR A 277 -4.79 12.63 -12.92
N ASP A 278 -4.05 11.56 -12.73
CA ASP A 278 -3.93 10.44 -13.67
C ASP A 278 -5.16 9.53 -13.66
N SER A 279 -5.97 9.57 -12.59
CA SER A 279 -7.25 8.85 -12.46
C SER A 279 -8.19 9.55 -11.47
N TRP A 280 -9.49 9.24 -11.53
CA TRP A 280 -10.45 9.65 -10.51
C TRP A 280 -10.10 9.11 -9.13
N GLU A 281 -9.54 7.90 -9.05
CA GLU A 281 -9.03 7.32 -7.81
C GLU A 281 -7.98 8.22 -7.16
N GLN A 282 -6.99 8.70 -7.92
CA GLN A 282 -5.97 9.60 -7.40
C GLN A 282 -6.60 10.91 -6.89
N SER A 283 -7.65 11.42 -7.55
CA SER A 283 -8.38 12.58 -7.07
C SER A 283 -9.12 12.32 -5.75
N ILE A 284 -9.66 11.12 -5.53
CA ILE A 284 -10.34 10.73 -4.28
C ILE A 284 -9.34 10.65 -3.13
N LEU A 285 -8.20 9.98 -3.36
CA LEU A 285 -7.16 9.84 -2.34
C LEU A 285 -6.52 11.18 -1.98
N ASP A 286 -6.26 12.05 -2.97
CA ASP A 286 -5.73 13.40 -2.75
C ASP A 286 -6.75 14.29 -2.03
N HIS A 287 -8.04 14.20 -2.35
CA HIS A 287 -9.08 14.94 -1.62
C HIS A 287 -9.04 14.65 -0.12
N ASN A 288 -8.98 13.38 0.27
CA ASN A 288 -8.96 12.99 1.68
C ASN A 288 -7.66 13.44 2.36
N THR A 289 -6.53 13.38 1.66
CA THR A 289 -5.23 13.91 2.13
C THR A 289 -5.26 15.43 2.27
N TYR A 290 -5.88 16.13 1.33
CA TYR A 290 -6.05 17.57 1.37
C TYR A 290 -6.87 17.98 2.61
N LEU A 291 -7.98 17.29 2.90
CA LEU A 291 -8.77 17.58 4.09
C LEU A 291 -7.99 17.31 5.40
N SER A 292 -7.14 16.28 5.43
CA SER A 292 -6.38 15.91 6.63
C SER A 292 -5.16 16.80 6.88
N GLU A 293 -4.57 17.39 5.85
CA GLU A 293 -3.30 18.13 5.97
C GLU A 293 -3.44 19.64 5.77
N ARG A 294 -4.50 20.11 5.10
CA ARG A 294 -4.61 21.52 4.69
C ARG A 294 -4.73 22.46 5.89
N LYS A 295 -3.71 23.27 6.06
CA LYS A 295 -3.72 24.48 6.91
C LYS A 295 -4.05 25.70 6.05
N ILE A 296 -4.90 26.58 6.54
CA ILE A 296 -5.27 27.81 5.84
C ILE A 296 -4.85 29.02 6.66
N GLY A 297 -4.20 30.00 6.02
CA GLY A 297 -3.62 31.15 6.72
C GLY A 297 -2.50 30.73 7.68
N ASN A 298 -2.55 31.25 8.91
CA ASN A 298 -1.54 30.99 9.95
C ASN A 298 -1.97 29.89 10.95
N GLN A 299 -2.91 29.01 10.57
CA GLN A 299 -3.37 27.92 11.43
C GLN A 299 -2.24 26.95 11.79
N THR A 300 -2.18 26.52 13.04
CA THR A 300 -1.21 25.53 13.54
C THR A 300 -1.63 24.09 13.21
N GLU A 301 -2.94 23.84 13.12
CA GLU A 301 -3.56 22.55 12.82
C GLU A 301 -4.33 22.58 11.50
N PRO A 302 -4.62 21.42 10.88
CA PRO A 302 -5.45 21.34 9.68
C PRO A 302 -6.86 21.91 9.90
N ASN A 303 -7.39 22.58 8.88
CA ASN A 303 -8.65 23.30 8.93
C ASN A 303 -9.86 22.38 9.18
N TRP A 304 -9.82 21.14 8.68
CA TRP A 304 -10.89 20.14 8.82
C TRP A 304 -10.52 18.96 9.73
N LYS A 305 -9.63 19.17 10.71
CA LYS A 305 -9.15 18.11 11.62
C LYS A 305 -10.26 17.29 12.29
N ASN A 306 -11.43 17.88 12.56
CA ASN A 306 -12.55 17.20 13.22
C ASN A 306 -13.34 16.27 12.29
N VAL A 307 -13.20 16.43 10.97
CA VAL A 307 -13.77 15.51 9.97
C VAL A 307 -13.01 14.19 10.01
N ILE A 308 -11.71 14.24 10.33
CA ILE A 308 -10.79 13.11 10.23
C ILE A 308 -11.15 12.03 11.28
N GLY A 309 -11.49 10.83 10.79
CA GLY A 309 -11.92 9.71 11.62
C GLY A 309 -13.33 9.82 12.19
N CYS A 310 -14.10 10.85 11.82
CA CYS A 310 -15.48 11.03 12.27
C CYS A 310 -16.39 9.95 11.68
N GLY A 311 -16.88 9.03 12.53
CA GLY A 311 -17.70 7.88 12.13
C GLY A 311 -19.18 8.16 11.93
N ASP A 312 -19.60 9.43 11.96
CA ASP A 312 -20.98 9.87 11.82
C ASP A 312 -21.04 10.91 10.70
N TYR A 313 -21.78 10.62 9.62
CA TYR A 313 -21.79 11.49 8.45
C TYR A 313 -22.43 12.85 8.74
N ILE A 314 -23.41 12.93 9.65
CA ILE A 314 -24.06 14.20 10.02
C ILE A 314 -23.03 15.10 10.70
N LEU A 315 -22.30 14.56 11.69
CA LEU A 315 -21.24 15.29 12.37
C LEU A 315 -20.10 15.65 11.42
N ALA A 316 -19.68 14.74 10.54
CA ALA A 316 -18.63 15.00 9.56
C ALA A 316 -19.01 16.16 8.60
N VAL A 317 -20.25 16.17 8.09
CA VAL A 317 -20.74 17.27 7.25
C VAL A 317 -20.83 18.58 8.05
N GLN A 318 -21.29 18.53 9.29
CA GLN A 318 -21.31 19.70 10.17
C GLN A 318 -19.91 20.25 10.43
N TYR A 319 -18.90 19.40 10.59
CA TYR A 319 -17.51 19.84 10.73
C TYR A 319 -16.96 20.46 9.44
N LEU A 320 -17.37 19.99 8.25
CA LEU A 320 -17.04 20.64 6.98
C LEU A 320 -17.64 22.06 6.89
N GLN A 321 -18.90 22.22 7.29
CA GLN A 321 -19.62 23.50 7.22
C GLN A 321 -19.17 24.50 8.29
N ASN A 322 -18.92 24.03 9.51
CA ASN A 322 -18.64 24.85 10.68
C ASN A 322 -17.14 24.97 10.99
N ALA A 323 -16.27 24.50 10.09
CA ALA A 323 -14.84 24.75 10.18
C ALA A 323 -14.56 26.26 10.23
N GLN A 324 -13.41 26.65 10.80
CA GLN A 324 -13.00 28.06 10.88
C GLN A 324 -13.05 28.74 9.50
N LEU A 325 -12.66 28.00 8.46
CA LEU A 325 -12.96 28.32 7.07
C LEU A 325 -13.79 27.18 6.46
N PRO A 326 -15.10 27.39 6.22
CA PRO A 326 -15.99 26.35 5.71
C PRO A 326 -15.52 25.75 4.38
N TYR A 327 -15.86 24.48 4.13
CA TYR A 327 -15.57 23.82 2.85
C TYR A 327 -16.26 24.53 1.67
N ALA A 328 -17.50 24.98 1.87
CA ALA A 328 -18.27 25.71 0.89
C ALA A 328 -18.83 27.01 1.47
N THR A 329 -18.93 28.05 0.63
CA THR A 329 -19.58 29.32 1.00
C THR A 329 -21.10 29.22 1.07
N SER A 330 -21.68 28.19 0.46
CA SER A 330 -23.13 27.96 0.47
C SER A 330 -23.63 27.67 1.88
N LYS A 331 -24.67 28.41 2.29
CA LYS A 331 -25.33 28.22 3.60
C LYS A 331 -26.16 26.93 3.69
N THR A 332 -26.50 26.33 2.54
CA THR A 332 -27.29 25.10 2.46
C THR A 332 -26.43 23.88 2.12
N TYR A 333 -25.10 24.02 2.17
CA TYR A 333 -24.19 22.93 1.81
C TYR A 333 -24.37 21.72 2.72
N GLU A 334 -24.46 21.90 4.04
CA GLU A 334 -24.74 20.81 4.98
C GLU A 334 -26.04 20.07 4.65
N GLU A 335 -27.16 20.82 4.55
CA GLU A 335 -28.47 20.23 4.27
C GLU A 335 -28.47 19.48 2.94
N SER A 336 -27.84 20.08 1.91
CA SER A 336 -27.77 19.47 0.59
C SER A 336 -26.91 18.20 0.59
N LEU A 337 -25.74 18.21 1.24
CA LEU A 337 -24.85 17.03 1.29
C LEU A 337 -25.55 15.85 1.97
N ILE A 338 -26.25 16.11 3.08
CA ILE A 338 -27.00 15.11 3.82
C ILE A 338 -28.22 14.64 3.02
N ARG A 339 -29.14 15.54 2.66
CA ARG A 339 -30.46 15.18 2.12
C ARG A 339 -30.45 14.86 0.63
N ASP A 340 -29.79 15.70 -0.17
CA ASP A 340 -29.83 15.57 -1.62
C ASP A 340 -28.88 14.48 -2.15
N TYR A 341 -27.92 14.04 -1.32
CA TYR A 341 -26.91 13.08 -1.72
C TYR A 341 -26.82 11.86 -0.80
N ILE A 342 -26.39 12.03 0.47
CA ILE A 342 -26.15 10.88 1.38
C ILE A 342 -27.42 10.06 1.60
N GLU A 343 -28.50 10.69 2.03
CA GLU A 343 -29.77 10.02 2.31
C GLU A 343 -30.46 9.59 1.01
N LYS A 344 -30.53 10.48 0.01
CA LYS A 344 -31.21 10.22 -1.27
C LYS A 344 -30.63 9.03 -2.03
N TYR A 345 -29.31 8.87 -2.05
CA TYR A 345 -28.63 7.78 -2.75
C TYR A 345 -28.21 6.65 -1.81
N ASN A 346 -28.64 6.67 -0.54
CA ASN A 346 -28.30 5.69 0.48
C ASN A 346 -26.78 5.46 0.58
N LEU A 347 -25.98 6.52 0.57
CA LEU A 347 -24.52 6.43 0.52
C LEU A 347 -23.92 5.90 1.83
N ALA A 348 -24.66 5.97 2.93
CA ALA A 348 -24.27 5.37 4.21
C ALA A 348 -24.05 3.84 4.12
N GLN A 349 -24.52 3.17 3.06
CA GLN A 349 -24.22 1.76 2.80
C GLN A 349 -22.71 1.48 2.61
N TYR A 350 -21.92 2.49 2.24
CA TYR A 350 -20.47 2.37 2.09
C TYR A 350 -19.72 2.65 3.40
N ASP A 351 -20.40 3.25 4.39
CA ASP A 351 -19.79 3.50 5.69
C ASP A 351 -19.66 2.16 6.42
N PRO A 352 -18.50 1.85 7.01
CA PRO A 352 -18.41 0.64 7.78
C PRO A 352 -19.36 0.73 8.97
N VAL A 353 -20.16 -0.32 9.14
CA VAL A 353 -20.98 -0.51 10.33
C VAL A 353 -20.06 -0.36 11.54
N GLY A 354 -20.43 0.52 12.47
CA GLY A 354 -19.58 0.93 13.58
C GLY A 354 -18.94 -0.28 14.28
N ASP A 355 -17.73 -0.08 14.78
CA ASP A 355 -17.06 -1.09 15.60
C ASP A 355 -17.97 -1.41 16.80
N GLU A 356 -18.59 -2.59 16.78
CA GLU A 356 -19.51 -3.00 17.84
C GLU A 356 -18.66 -3.38 19.06
N MET A 357 -18.43 -2.41 19.93
CA MET A 357 -17.77 -2.66 21.20
C MET A 357 -18.59 -3.65 22.01
N ALA A 358 -17.96 -4.72 22.47
CA ALA A 358 -18.61 -5.61 23.42
C ALA A 358 -19.01 -4.80 24.68
N PRO A 359 -20.21 -5.00 25.24
CA PRO A 359 -20.62 -4.30 26.47
C PRO A 359 -19.61 -4.49 27.60
N ASP A 360 -19.58 -3.58 28.58
CA ASP A 360 -18.65 -3.67 29.71
C ASP A 360 -18.73 -5.04 30.42
N GLY A 361 -17.59 -5.73 30.49
CA GLY A 361 -17.47 -7.08 31.04
C GLY A 361 -17.72 -8.22 30.04
N TYR A 362 -18.02 -7.91 28.78
CA TYR A 362 -18.19 -8.85 27.68
C TYR A 362 -17.07 -8.71 26.66
N LEU A 363 -16.81 -9.78 25.90
CA LEU A 363 -15.84 -9.80 24.80
C LEU A 363 -16.48 -10.51 23.60
N TRP A 364 -16.26 -9.98 22.40
CA TRP A 364 -16.49 -10.72 21.16
C TRP A 364 -15.38 -11.77 21.01
N VAL A 365 -15.74 -13.05 21.16
CA VAL A 365 -14.79 -14.15 21.07
C VAL A 365 -15.06 -14.94 19.79
N VAL A 366 -14.09 -14.95 18.88
CA VAL A 366 -14.14 -15.78 17.67
C VAL A 366 -13.48 -17.12 17.96
N GLN A 367 -14.19 -18.24 17.71
CA GLN A 367 -13.64 -19.58 17.89
C GLN A 367 -12.73 -19.95 16.70
N ALA A 368 -11.42 -19.85 16.89
CA ALA A 368 -10.43 -20.24 15.90
C ALA A 368 -10.15 -21.75 15.95
N GLY A 369 -10.80 -22.51 15.07
CA GLY A 369 -10.50 -23.93 14.79
C GLY A 369 -11.02 -24.96 15.82
N ALA A 370 -10.99 -26.23 15.42
CA ALA A 370 -11.32 -27.38 16.27
C ALA A 370 -10.17 -28.39 16.23
N TYR A 371 -9.65 -28.77 17.42
CA TYR A 371 -8.51 -29.66 17.54
C TYR A 371 -8.88 -30.89 18.37
N LYS A 372 -8.55 -32.09 17.88
CA LYS A 372 -8.64 -33.32 18.66
C LYS A 372 -7.60 -33.37 19.79
N SER A 373 -6.46 -32.69 19.61
CA SER A 373 -5.38 -32.58 20.59
C SER A 373 -5.48 -31.27 21.39
N LEU A 374 -5.55 -31.37 22.72
CA LEU A 374 -5.52 -30.22 23.61
C LEU A 374 -4.21 -29.43 23.49
N ASP A 375 -3.08 -30.11 23.26
CA ASP A 375 -1.78 -29.45 23.17
C ASP A 375 -1.69 -28.59 21.90
N ASN A 376 -2.28 -29.03 20.79
CA ASN A 376 -2.36 -28.25 19.57
C ASN A 376 -3.26 -27.01 19.76
N ALA A 377 -4.40 -27.15 20.46
CA ALA A 377 -5.24 -26.01 20.81
C ALA A 377 -4.47 -24.99 21.69
N LYS A 378 -3.65 -25.46 22.65
CA LYS A 378 -2.79 -24.59 23.48
C LYS A 378 -1.68 -23.90 22.70
N VAL A 379 -1.17 -24.51 21.63
CA VAL A 379 -0.17 -23.86 20.76
C VAL A 379 -0.80 -22.66 20.05
N LEU A 380 -2.00 -22.81 19.48
CA LEU A 380 -2.72 -21.69 18.88
C LEU A 380 -3.07 -20.62 19.91
N GLN A 381 -3.58 -21.02 21.09
CA GLN A 381 -3.93 -20.11 22.18
C GLN A 381 -2.75 -19.20 22.56
N ARG A 382 -1.56 -19.78 22.79
CA ARG A 382 -0.35 -19.01 23.11
C ARG A 382 0.06 -18.06 21.99
N GLY A 383 -0.18 -18.42 20.74
CA GLY A 383 0.07 -17.54 19.59
C GLY A 383 -0.86 -16.33 19.61
N LEU A 384 -2.15 -16.56 19.82
CA LEU A 384 -3.17 -15.52 19.90
C LEU A 384 -2.92 -14.59 21.10
N GLU A 385 -2.62 -15.13 22.28
CA GLU A 385 -2.34 -14.34 23.49
C GLU A 385 -1.09 -13.45 23.33
N LYS A 386 -0.06 -13.94 22.62
CA LYS A 386 1.13 -13.12 22.29
C LYS A 386 0.81 -11.95 21.37
N MET A 387 -0.23 -12.07 20.55
CA MET A 387 -0.73 -11.00 19.68
C MET A 387 -1.70 -10.05 20.42
N GLY A 388 -1.84 -10.21 21.74
CA GLY A 388 -2.77 -9.42 22.55
C GLY A 388 -4.23 -9.89 22.44
N VAL A 389 -4.50 -11.03 21.81
CA VAL A 389 -5.85 -11.58 21.68
C VAL A 389 -6.21 -12.41 22.91
N ILE A 390 -7.29 -12.01 23.60
CA ILE A 390 -7.87 -12.80 24.69
C ILE A 390 -8.51 -14.05 24.07
N SER A 391 -8.09 -15.24 24.49
CA SER A 391 -8.56 -16.51 23.92
C SER A 391 -8.92 -17.54 25.00
N LEU A 392 -9.81 -18.47 24.66
CA LEU A 392 -10.31 -19.51 25.57
C LEU A 392 -10.33 -20.87 24.87
N ILE A 393 -9.87 -21.92 25.55
CA ILE A 393 -10.06 -23.30 25.10
C ILE A 393 -11.29 -23.90 25.78
N LYS A 394 -12.27 -24.31 24.98
CA LYS A 394 -13.45 -25.06 25.43
C LYS A 394 -13.45 -26.45 24.83
N LYS A 395 -13.74 -27.47 25.66
CA LYS A 395 -13.94 -28.86 25.21
C LYS A 395 -15.42 -29.06 24.92
N TYR A 396 -15.73 -29.54 23.73
CA TYR A 396 -17.09 -29.87 23.30
C TYR A 396 -17.23 -31.39 23.20
N ALA A 397 -18.41 -31.91 23.53
CA ALA A 397 -18.77 -33.29 23.19
C ALA A 397 -19.31 -33.29 21.75
N GLU A 398 -18.85 -34.22 20.90
CA GLU A 398 -19.53 -34.48 19.63
C GLU A 398 -20.95 -34.94 19.98
N GLN A 399 -21.96 -34.15 19.59
CA GLN A 399 -23.33 -34.63 19.60
C GLN A 399 -23.42 -35.68 18.49
N MET A 400 -23.72 -36.93 18.86
CA MET A 400 -23.94 -38.04 17.92
C MET A 400 -25.13 -37.78 17.01
#